data_AF-A0AAU3M543-F1
#
_entry.id   AF-A0AAU3M543-F1
#
_cell.length_a   1.000
_cell.length_b   1.000
_cell.length_c   1.000
_cell.angle_alpha   90.00
_cell.angle_beta   90.00
_cell.angle_gamma   90.00
#
_symmetry.space_group_name_H-M   'P 1'
#
loop_
_entity.id
_entity.type
_entity.pdbx_description
1 polymer ?
#
loop_
_entity_poly.entity_id
_entity_poly.type
_entity_poly.pdbx_seq_one_letter_code
_entity_poly.pdbx_strand_id
1 'polypeptide(L)'
;MDQPGQDVAPGLVRTGQMVSRGPGQARREVEGLGVVRGEDRSQEGDQDEREHDRDGRREQWSLAEDPEAAQTGAAAQHAGCGGLPFEAQGARRPALVLPDSPTRFDAGVLAAYGDWCAEHGRPEHVVFAPEAGNGPVVEAVEVALSGTCRPDALCVVPEASPPLVLEAARRHGYDVPGDLLVVCVSEDATATHTRPALSTLSLRPQEVAEAGIDLLVAALEQGGAPSAGVLVQTRLEVRASSLRTDTGAGTD
;
A
#
# COMPACT_ATOMS: atom_id res chain seq x y z
N MET A 1 4.27 -79.70 33.47
CA MET A 1 4.91 -78.42 33.84
C MET A 1 4.68 -77.49 32.66
N ASP A 2 4.00 -76.35 32.68
CA ASP A 2 3.07 -75.64 33.56
C ASP A 2 2.50 -74.51 32.64
N GLN A 3 1.30 -73.96 32.86
CA GLN A 3 0.75 -72.85 32.03
C GLN A 3 1.34 -71.46 32.45
N PRO A 4 0.77 -70.27 32.12
CA PRO A 4 0.84 -69.46 30.89
C PRO A 4 1.23 -67.96 31.13
N GLY A 5 1.13 -67.09 30.09
CA GLY A 5 1.04 -65.60 30.20
C GLY A 5 2.05 -64.85 29.31
N GLN A 6 1.78 -63.73 28.62
CA GLN A 6 0.70 -62.75 28.69
C GLN A 6 0.44 -62.05 27.33
N ASP A 7 -0.77 -61.52 27.28
CA ASP A 7 -1.54 -60.75 26.31
C ASP A 7 -1.00 -59.33 26.02
N VAL A 8 -1.08 -58.84 24.78
CA VAL A 8 -1.29 -57.40 24.48
C VAL A 8 -2.00 -57.24 23.12
N ALA A 9 -3.23 -56.72 23.16
CA ALA A 9 -3.97 -56.14 22.04
C ALA A 9 -4.28 -54.63 22.33
N PRO A 10 -4.80 -53.84 21.37
CA PRO A 10 -4.49 -52.42 21.15
C PRO A 10 -5.57 -51.41 21.63
N GLY A 11 -5.23 -50.10 21.55
CA GLY A 11 -6.20 -49.05 21.16
C GLY A 11 -6.23 -47.72 21.93
N LEU A 12 -6.42 -46.65 21.16
CA LEU A 12 -7.33 -45.51 21.40
C LEU A 12 -6.81 -44.18 22.02
N VAL A 13 -6.83 -43.15 21.15
CA VAL A 13 -7.35 -41.77 21.29
C VAL A 13 -6.94 -40.93 22.50
N ARG A 14 -6.33 -39.76 22.22
CA ARG A 14 -6.33 -38.60 23.13
C ARG A 14 -7.11 -37.45 22.51
N THR A 15 -8.31 -37.24 23.03
CA THR A 15 -9.06 -35.97 22.94
C THR A 15 -8.57 -35.08 24.08
N GLY A 16 -8.13 -33.86 23.78
CA GLY A 16 -7.67 -32.87 24.75
C GLY A 16 -8.46 -31.57 24.58
N GLN A 17 -9.28 -31.30 25.59
CA GLN A 17 -10.34 -30.31 25.64
C GLN A 17 -9.82 -28.85 25.74
N MET A 18 -10.58 -27.96 25.13
CA MET A 18 -10.52 -26.51 25.24
C MET A 18 -10.88 -26.08 26.68
N VAL A 19 -10.02 -25.28 27.32
CA VAL A 19 -10.30 -24.64 28.62
C VAL A 19 -10.18 -23.14 28.46
N SER A 20 -11.31 -22.45 28.70
CA SER A 20 -11.42 -21.00 28.79
C SER A 20 -10.66 -20.44 29.98
N ARG A 21 -9.97 -19.30 29.83
CA ARG A 21 -9.67 -18.40 30.95
C ARG A 21 -9.74 -16.93 30.52
N GLY A 22 -10.62 -16.19 31.21
CA GLY A 22 -10.57 -14.74 31.33
C GLY A 22 -9.57 -14.28 32.41
N PRO A 23 -9.54 -12.97 32.73
CA PRO A 23 -8.31 -12.18 32.79
C PRO A 23 -7.68 -12.09 34.19
N GLY A 24 -6.37 -11.82 34.24
CA GLY A 24 -5.63 -11.60 35.48
C GLY A 24 -4.34 -10.83 35.23
N GLN A 25 -4.30 -9.60 35.75
CA GLN A 25 -3.12 -8.75 35.84
C GLN A 25 -1.98 -9.46 36.59
N ALA A 26 -0.74 -9.29 36.11
CA ALA A 26 0.44 -9.40 36.96
C ALA A 26 1.55 -8.49 36.42
N ARG A 27 1.88 -7.48 37.23
CA ARG A 27 3.04 -6.61 37.13
C ARG A 27 4.34 -7.42 37.10
N ARG A 28 5.34 -6.94 36.35
CA ARG A 28 6.74 -7.00 36.76
C ARG A 28 7.44 -5.70 36.36
N GLU A 29 7.83 -4.95 37.39
CA GLU A 29 8.92 -3.98 37.36
C GLU A 29 10.24 -4.69 37.04
N VAL A 30 11.10 -4.00 36.29
CA VAL A 30 12.55 -4.14 36.38
C VAL A 30 13.09 -2.71 36.49
N GLU A 31 13.61 -2.38 37.68
CA GLU A 31 14.41 -1.20 37.93
C GLU A 31 15.80 -1.34 37.29
N GLY A 32 16.34 -0.22 36.80
CA GLY A 32 17.72 -0.05 36.39
C GLY A 32 18.10 1.43 36.47
N LEU A 33 18.90 1.75 37.50
CA LEU A 33 19.62 2.99 37.85
C LEU A 33 19.97 3.91 36.66
N GLY A 34 20.04 5.24 36.75
CA GLY A 34 20.05 6.17 37.87
C GLY A 34 20.99 7.34 37.51
N VAL A 35 20.56 8.61 37.63
CA VAL A 35 21.48 9.77 37.68
C VAL A 35 20.94 10.83 38.65
N VAL A 36 21.90 11.32 39.42
CA VAL A 36 21.93 12.20 40.60
C VAL A 36 21.18 13.52 40.45
N ARG A 37 20.41 13.86 41.51
CA ARG A 37 19.86 15.18 41.80
C ARG A 37 20.83 15.93 42.71
N GLY A 38 21.28 17.12 42.32
CA GLY A 38 21.91 18.10 43.19
C GLY A 38 21.01 19.33 43.25
N GLU A 39 20.34 19.53 44.38
CA GLU A 39 19.76 20.82 44.74
C GLU A 39 20.87 21.68 45.36
N ASP A 40 21.00 22.92 44.91
CA ASP A 40 21.43 24.00 45.77
C ASP A 40 20.49 25.19 45.56
N ARG A 41 19.97 25.71 46.67
CA ARG A 41 19.09 26.88 46.71
C ARG A 41 19.94 28.07 47.14
N SER A 42 19.78 29.22 46.49
CA SER A 42 19.27 30.45 47.15
C SER A 42 19.35 31.68 46.22
N GLN A 43 18.20 32.37 46.15
CA GLN A 43 18.00 33.82 45.98
C GLN A 43 18.40 34.45 44.64
N GLU A 44 17.69 35.39 44.01
CA GLU A 44 16.41 36.09 44.20
C GLU A 44 16.33 37.07 43.00
N GLY A 45 15.16 37.29 42.37
CA GLY A 45 15.04 38.33 41.36
C GLY A 45 13.94 38.13 40.31
N ASP A 46 12.77 38.67 40.62
CA ASP A 46 11.83 39.36 39.71
C ASP A 46 11.44 38.74 38.35
N GLN A 47 10.27 38.11 38.37
CA GLN A 47 9.07 38.44 37.57
C GLN A 47 9.28 39.07 36.17
N ASP A 48 9.23 38.25 35.13
CA ASP A 48 8.43 38.51 33.90
C ASP A 48 8.54 37.30 32.95
N GLU A 49 7.74 36.26 33.17
CA GLU A 49 7.53 35.22 32.16
C GLU A 49 6.07 35.24 31.75
N ARG A 50 5.85 35.84 30.58
CA ARG A 50 4.58 35.82 29.87
C ARG A 50 4.18 34.39 29.60
N GLU A 51 3.06 34.04 30.21
CA GLU A 51 2.15 32.97 29.85
C GLU A 51 1.97 32.92 28.32
N HIS A 52 2.70 32.04 27.66
CA HIS A 52 2.38 31.64 26.28
C HIS A 52 1.16 30.74 26.34
N ASP A 53 0.01 31.41 26.21
CA ASP A 53 -1.29 30.84 25.87
C ASP A 53 -1.13 29.78 24.78
N ARG A 54 -1.26 28.52 25.16
CA ARG A 54 -1.48 27.41 24.24
C ARG A 54 -2.94 27.48 23.80
N ASP A 55 -3.27 28.47 22.97
CA ASP A 55 -4.57 28.52 22.31
C ASP A 55 -4.63 27.39 21.29
N GLY A 56 -5.40 26.36 21.65
CA GLY A 56 -5.69 25.16 20.88
C GLY A 56 -6.60 25.46 19.69
N ARG A 57 -6.11 26.29 18.77
CA ARG A 57 -6.75 26.49 17.47
C ARG A 57 -6.39 25.30 16.58
N ARG A 58 -7.11 24.19 16.78
CA ARG A 58 -7.35 23.24 15.69
C ARG A 58 -7.97 24.06 14.58
N GLU A 59 -7.20 24.34 13.54
CA GLU A 59 -7.76 24.83 12.30
C GLU A 59 -8.77 23.78 11.85
N GLN A 60 -10.03 24.14 11.96
CA GLN A 60 -11.14 23.37 11.44
C GLN A 60 -11.15 23.64 9.94
N TRP A 61 -10.50 22.77 9.18
CA TRP A 61 -10.55 22.81 7.71
C TRP A 61 -11.98 22.48 7.30
N SER A 62 -12.72 23.54 6.94
CA SER A 62 -14.09 23.43 6.46
C SER A 62 -14.09 22.66 5.13
N LEU A 63 -14.87 21.57 5.07
CA LEU A 63 -15.17 20.77 3.88
C LEU A 63 -16.04 21.55 2.88
N ALA A 64 -15.59 22.73 2.45
CA ALA A 64 -16.01 23.27 1.17
C ALA A 64 -15.21 22.50 0.10
N GLU A 65 -15.88 21.97 -0.91
CA GLU A 65 -15.34 21.08 -1.95
C GLU A 65 -13.93 21.50 -2.38
N ASP A 66 -12.93 20.75 -1.91
CA ASP A 66 -11.53 21.06 -2.10
C ASP A 66 -11.12 20.62 -3.52
N PRO A 67 -10.80 21.56 -4.44
CA PRO A 67 -10.39 21.22 -5.79
C PRO A 67 -9.12 20.35 -5.80
N GLU A 68 -8.27 20.39 -4.78
CA GLU A 68 -7.11 19.50 -4.63
C GLU A 68 -7.51 18.04 -4.29
N ALA A 69 -8.62 17.86 -3.58
CA ALA A 69 -9.18 16.54 -3.27
C ALA A 69 -9.78 15.88 -4.54
N ALA A 70 -10.44 16.66 -5.39
CA ALA A 70 -10.89 16.19 -6.71
C ALA A 70 -9.72 15.85 -7.65
N GLN A 71 -8.64 16.66 -7.59
CA GLN A 71 -7.38 16.48 -8.32
C GLN A 71 -6.72 15.13 -7.99
N THR A 72 -6.57 14.87 -6.69
CA THR A 72 -5.98 13.63 -6.15
C THR A 72 -6.88 12.43 -6.44
N GLY A 73 -8.20 12.63 -6.39
CA GLY A 73 -9.21 11.62 -6.67
C GLY A 73 -9.10 11.00 -8.07
N ALA A 74 -8.87 11.78 -9.13
CA ALA A 74 -8.80 11.24 -10.49
C ALA A 74 -7.56 10.35 -10.75
N ALA A 75 -6.40 10.74 -10.21
CA ALA A 75 -5.19 9.92 -10.26
C ALA A 75 -5.31 8.68 -9.37
N ALA A 76 -5.90 8.86 -8.18
CA ALA A 76 -6.21 7.80 -7.25
C ALA A 76 -7.20 6.76 -7.79
N GLN A 77 -8.21 7.19 -8.55
CA GLN A 77 -9.18 6.30 -9.22
C GLN A 77 -8.52 5.42 -10.28
N HIS A 78 -7.56 5.96 -11.04
CA HIS A 78 -6.82 5.17 -12.03
C HIS A 78 -5.88 4.15 -11.38
N ALA A 79 -5.23 4.52 -10.27
CA ALA A 79 -4.38 3.61 -9.51
C ALA A 79 -5.20 2.62 -8.64
N GLY A 80 -6.41 2.98 -8.22
CA GLY A 80 -7.37 2.18 -7.46
C GLY A 80 -8.18 1.18 -8.30
N CYS A 81 -7.61 0.69 -9.40
CA CYS A 81 -8.20 -0.27 -10.33
C CYS A 81 -9.37 0.20 -11.21
N GLY A 82 -10.07 1.30 -10.89
CA GLY A 82 -11.19 1.80 -11.70
C GLY A 82 -10.83 2.20 -13.15
N GLY A 83 -9.55 2.50 -13.41
CA GLY A 83 -9.01 2.78 -14.75
C GLY A 83 -8.03 1.74 -15.29
N LEU A 84 -7.83 0.60 -14.60
CA LEU A 84 -6.89 -0.44 -15.00
C LEU A 84 -7.56 -1.47 -15.92
N PRO A 85 -6.80 -2.19 -16.78
CA PRO A 85 -7.39 -3.12 -17.73
C PRO A 85 -7.89 -4.41 -17.06
N PHE A 86 -7.71 -4.57 -15.75
CA PHE A 86 -7.97 -5.82 -15.02
C PHE A 86 -9.36 -6.40 -15.28
N GLU A 87 -10.42 -5.60 -15.18
CA GLU A 87 -11.79 -6.09 -15.39
C GLU A 87 -12.05 -6.46 -16.84
N ALA A 88 -11.64 -5.60 -17.77
CA ALA A 88 -11.77 -5.87 -19.21
C ALA A 88 -11.01 -7.14 -19.63
N GLN A 89 -10.00 -7.53 -18.84
CA GLN A 89 -9.20 -8.75 -19.00
C GLN A 89 -9.65 -9.87 -18.04
N GLY A 90 -10.82 -9.76 -17.42
CA GLY A 90 -11.47 -10.82 -16.67
C GLY A 90 -10.90 -11.12 -15.27
N ALA A 91 -10.06 -10.25 -14.70
CA ALA A 91 -9.54 -10.42 -13.34
C ALA A 91 -10.66 -10.33 -12.28
N ARG A 92 -10.55 -11.15 -11.24
CA ARG A 92 -11.59 -11.32 -10.19
C ARG A 92 -11.05 -11.18 -8.78
N ARG A 93 -9.74 -11.25 -8.60
CA ARG A 93 -9.04 -11.18 -7.31
C ARG A 93 -7.82 -10.29 -7.47
N PRO A 94 -8.01 -8.97 -7.69
CA PRO A 94 -6.89 -8.06 -7.72
C PRO A 94 -6.23 -7.99 -6.34
N ALA A 95 -4.93 -7.75 -6.34
CA ALA A 95 -4.16 -7.34 -5.18
C ALA A 95 -3.57 -5.96 -5.45
N LEU A 96 -3.48 -5.16 -4.39
CA LEU A 96 -2.88 -3.83 -4.41
C LEU A 96 -1.71 -3.77 -3.43
N VAL A 97 -0.54 -3.36 -3.89
CA VAL A 97 0.58 -3.00 -3.02
C VAL A 97 0.63 -1.47 -2.93
N LEU A 98 0.52 -0.94 -1.72
CA LEU A 98 0.50 0.49 -1.42
C LEU A 98 1.67 0.87 -0.50
N PRO A 99 2.19 2.10 -0.55
CA PRO A 99 3.07 2.58 0.51
C PRO A 99 2.31 2.70 1.85
N ASP A 100 2.95 2.36 2.97
CA ASP A 100 2.45 2.70 4.31
C ASP A 100 2.73 4.18 4.60
N SER A 101 1.92 5.04 4.01
CA SER A 101 2.18 6.48 3.95
C SER A 101 0.89 7.27 4.15
N PRO A 102 0.93 8.37 4.92
CA PRO A 102 -0.24 9.19 5.18
C PRO A 102 -0.51 10.23 4.07
N THR A 103 0.07 10.10 2.87
CA THR A 103 -0.16 11.09 1.82
C THR A 103 -1.61 11.06 1.34
N ARG A 104 -2.13 12.22 0.91
CA ARG A 104 -3.46 12.30 0.29
C ARG A 104 -3.61 11.39 -0.93
N PHE A 105 -2.50 11.19 -1.66
CA PHE A 105 -2.49 10.32 -2.83
C PHE A 105 -2.72 8.88 -2.42
N ASP A 106 -1.94 8.35 -1.47
CA ASP A 106 -2.05 6.96 -1.01
C ASP A 106 -3.42 6.69 -0.37
N ALA A 107 -3.90 7.62 0.46
CA ALA A 107 -5.24 7.54 1.05
C ALA A 107 -6.35 7.54 -0.02
N GLY A 108 -6.20 8.37 -1.06
CA GLY A 108 -7.12 8.39 -2.19
C GLY A 108 -7.11 7.07 -2.97
N VAL A 109 -5.93 6.51 -3.26
CA VAL A 109 -5.81 5.23 -3.98
C VAL A 109 -6.47 4.10 -3.21
N LEU A 110 -6.24 4.04 -1.89
CA LEU A 110 -6.86 3.06 -1.01
C LEU A 110 -8.39 3.17 -1.03
N ALA A 111 -8.93 4.39 -0.88
CA ALA A 111 -10.36 4.63 -0.92
C ALA A 111 -10.96 4.20 -2.27
N ALA A 112 -10.35 4.63 -3.38
CA ALA A 112 -10.82 4.29 -4.72
C ALA A 112 -10.78 2.77 -4.99
N TYR A 113 -9.75 2.07 -4.50
CA TYR A 113 -9.66 0.62 -4.62
C TYR A 113 -10.75 -0.10 -3.81
N GLY A 114 -11.01 0.36 -2.58
CA GLY A 114 -12.08 -0.17 -1.73
C GLY A 114 -13.45 0.03 -2.35
N ASP A 115 -13.74 1.24 -2.85
CA ASP A 115 -14.98 1.58 -3.54
C ASP A 115 -15.17 0.70 -4.79
N TRP A 116 -14.14 0.59 -5.63
CA TRP A 116 -14.18 -0.27 -6.81
C TRP A 116 -14.40 -1.75 -6.43
N CYS A 117 -13.74 -2.25 -5.39
CA CYS A 117 -13.96 -3.63 -4.92
C CYS A 117 -15.40 -3.86 -4.45
N ALA A 118 -15.96 -2.91 -3.71
CA ALA A 118 -17.34 -2.97 -3.22
C ALA A 118 -18.35 -2.95 -4.38
N GLU A 119 -18.17 -2.04 -5.34
CA GLU A 119 -19.03 -1.92 -6.53
C GLU A 119 -19.04 -3.19 -7.39
N HIS A 120 -17.89 -3.87 -7.52
CA HIS A 120 -17.72 -5.03 -8.39
C HIS A 120 -17.81 -6.38 -7.66
N GLY A 121 -18.10 -6.37 -6.36
CA GLY A 121 -18.17 -7.56 -5.52
C GLY A 121 -16.85 -8.35 -5.49
N ARG A 122 -15.73 -7.65 -5.41
CA ARG A 122 -14.37 -8.20 -5.39
C ARG A 122 -13.84 -8.23 -3.95
N PRO A 123 -13.07 -9.25 -3.56
CA PRO A 123 -12.41 -9.24 -2.26
C PRO A 123 -11.31 -8.18 -2.25
N GLU A 124 -11.32 -7.33 -1.23
CA GLU A 124 -10.22 -6.39 -1.01
C GLU A 124 -8.97 -7.17 -0.55
N HIS A 125 -7.86 -6.95 -1.25
CA HIS A 125 -6.56 -7.51 -0.92
C HIS A 125 -5.51 -6.41 -1.08
N VAL A 126 -5.09 -5.83 0.04
CA VAL A 126 -4.11 -4.74 0.12
C VAL A 126 -2.94 -5.18 0.98
N VAL A 127 -1.72 -4.94 0.51
CA VAL A 127 -0.49 -5.11 1.29
C VAL A 127 0.26 -3.78 1.31
N PHE A 128 0.68 -3.37 2.49
CA PHE A 128 1.43 -2.13 2.66
C PHE A 128 2.94 -2.39 2.64
N ALA A 129 3.67 -1.62 1.84
CA ALA A 129 5.12 -1.54 1.85
C ALA A 129 5.55 -0.52 2.93
N PRO A 130 6.25 -0.94 3.99
CA PRO A 130 6.55 -0.08 5.14
C PRO A 130 7.58 1.01 4.83
N GLU A 131 8.40 0.78 3.81
CA GLU A 131 9.49 1.67 3.41
C GLU A 131 9.54 1.80 1.89
N ALA A 132 10.13 2.89 1.41
CA ALA A 132 10.37 3.10 -0.02
C ALA A 132 11.57 2.28 -0.52
N GLY A 133 11.58 2.00 -1.82
CA GLY A 133 12.70 1.36 -2.50
C GLY A 133 12.48 -0.11 -2.82
N ASN A 134 13.31 -0.64 -3.72
CA ASN A 134 13.11 -1.95 -4.33
C ASN A 134 12.94 -3.10 -3.34
N GLY A 135 13.77 -3.17 -2.28
CA GLY A 135 13.72 -4.27 -1.32
C GLY A 135 12.39 -4.37 -0.59
N PRO A 136 12.00 -3.35 0.21
CA PRO A 136 10.74 -3.33 0.93
C PRO A 136 9.50 -3.49 0.03
N VAL A 137 9.51 -2.88 -1.16
CA VAL A 137 8.39 -3.00 -2.11
C VAL A 137 8.29 -4.41 -2.69
N VAL A 138 9.41 -5.02 -3.07
CA VAL A 138 9.41 -6.40 -3.57
C VAL A 138 8.99 -7.38 -2.49
N GLU A 139 9.38 -7.18 -1.23
CA GLU A 139 8.90 -7.99 -0.12
C GLU A 139 7.37 -7.88 0.05
N ALA A 140 6.81 -6.67 -0.04
CA ALA A 140 5.36 -6.47 -0.01
C ALA A 140 4.65 -7.14 -1.20
N VAL A 141 5.26 -7.11 -2.40
CA VAL A 141 4.78 -7.86 -3.57
C VAL A 141 4.79 -9.37 -3.29
N GLU A 142 5.89 -9.92 -2.75
CA GLU A 142 5.98 -11.35 -2.42
C GLU A 142 4.93 -11.76 -1.38
N VAL A 143 4.65 -10.91 -0.39
CA VAL A 143 3.56 -11.10 0.59
C VAL A 143 2.19 -11.10 -0.11
N ALA A 144 1.90 -10.13 -0.98
CA ALA A 144 0.65 -10.04 -1.73
C ALA A 144 0.42 -11.23 -2.67
N LEU A 145 1.51 -11.83 -3.17
CA LEU A 145 1.46 -12.99 -4.04
C LEU A 145 1.37 -14.32 -3.30
N SER A 146 1.66 -14.30 -1.99
CA SER A 146 1.58 -15.45 -1.11
C SER A 146 0.16 -15.71 -0.60
N GLY A 147 -0.15 -16.95 -0.24
CA GLY A 147 -1.43 -17.33 0.36
C GLY A 147 -2.24 -18.35 -0.43
N THR A 148 -3.34 -18.81 0.16
CA THR A 148 -4.23 -19.82 -0.42
C THR A 148 -5.16 -19.26 -1.49
N CYS A 149 -5.47 -17.96 -1.42
CA CYS A 149 -6.24 -17.26 -2.43
C CYS A 149 -5.30 -16.42 -3.31
N ARG A 150 -4.69 -17.06 -4.31
CA ARG A 150 -3.79 -16.42 -5.26
C ARG A 150 -4.48 -15.27 -6.03
N PRO A 151 -3.95 -14.04 -6.06
CA PRO A 151 -4.47 -12.98 -6.93
C PRO A 151 -4.34 -13.34 -8.42
N ASP A 152 -5.20 -12.75 -9.25
CA ASP A 152 -5.14 -12.86 -10.72
C ASP A 152 -4.83 -11.51 -11.41
N ALA A 153 -4.69 -10.45 -10.61
CA ALA A 153 -4.13 -9.16 -11.00
C ALA A 153 -3.37 -8.52 -9.83
N LEU A 154 -2.33 -7.74 -10.13
CA LEU A 154 -1.51 -7.03 -9.16
C LEU A 154 -1.27 -5.59 -9.65
N CYS A 155 -1.64 -4.61 -8.83
CA CYS A 155 -1.20 -3.23 -8.98
C CYS A 155 -0.16 -2.89 -7.91
N VAL A 156 0.99 -2.37 -8.33
CA VAL A 156 2.05 -1.91 -7.41
C VAL A 156 2.16 -0.39 -7.51
N VAL A 157 1.79 0.30 -6.44
CA VAL A 157 1.79 1.77 -6.35
C VAL A 157 3.14 2.35 -5.91
N PRO A 158 3.84 1.83 -4.88
CA PRO A 158 5.17 2.35 -4.56
C PRO A 158 6.14 2.00 -5.69
N GLU A 159 7.05 2.94 -5.99
CA GLU A 159 8.02 2.76 -7.07
C GLU A 159 8.95 1.58 -6.77
N ALA A 160 8.98 0.62 -7.69
CA ALA A 160 9.94 -0.47 -7.73
C ALA A 160 10.31 -0.78 -9.18
N SER A 161 11.50 -1.35 -9.36
CA SER A 161 12.03 -1.69 -10.65
C SER A 161 11.16 -2.76 -11.32
N PRO A 162 10.61 -2.50 -12.53
CA PRO A 162 9.79 -3.43 -13.29
C PRO A 162 10.31 -4.88 -13.38
N PRO A 163 11.61 -5.13 -13.64
CA PRO A 163 12.13 -6.49 -13.70
C PRO A 163 12.06 -7.22 -12.35
N LEU A 164 12.22 -6.51 -11.23
CA LEU A 164 12.19 -7.12 -9.89
C LEU A 164 10.77 -7.55 -9.51
N VAL A 165 9.76 -6.75 -9.86
CA VAL A 165 8.35 -7.11 -9.63
C VAL A 165 7.97 -8.37 -10.43
N LEU A 166 8.35 -8.44 -11.70
CA LEU A 166 8.10 -9.63 -12.52
C LEU A 166 8.87 -10.86 -12.04
N GLU A 167 10.11 -10.67 -11.58
CA GLU A 167 10.90 -11.74 -11.00
C GLU A 167 10.28 -12.28 -9.70
N ALA A 168 9.74 -11.41 -8.84
CA ALA A 168 8.98 -11.82 -7.65
C ALA A 168 7.75 -12.65 -8.03
N ALA A 169 6.96 -12.19 -9.02
CA ALA A 169 5.83 -12.95 -9.56
C ALA A 169 6.24 -14.35 -10.04
N ARG A 170 7.33 -14.43 -10.80
CA ARG A 170 7.88 -15.69 -11.33
C ARG A 170 8.33 -16.63 -10.21
N ARG A 171 9.01 -16.12 -9.16
CA ARG A 171 9.43 -16.92 -7.99
C ARG A 171 8.26 -17.52 -7.22
N HIS A 172 7.13 -16.80 -7.20
CA HIS A 172 5.87 -17.27 -6.63
C HIS A 172 5.04 -18.12 -7.61
N GLY A 173 5.64 -18.53 -8.73
CA GLY A 173 5.03 -19.46 -9.69
C GLY A 173 3.87 -18.86 -10.49
N TYR A 174 3.85 -17.55 -10.71
CA TYR A 174 2.92 -16.92 -11.64
C TYR A 174 3.52 -16.85 -13.04
N ASP A 175 2.74 -17.24 -14.03
CA ASP A 175 2.93 -16.78 -15.40
C ASP A 175 2.28 -15.39 -15.58
N VAL A 176 3.00 -14.47 -16.21
CA VAL A 176 2.49 -13.12 -16.53
C VAL A 176 2.49 -13.00 -18.05
N PRO A 177 1.35 -12.71 -18.71
CA PRO A 177 0.04 -12.37 -18.16
C PRO A 177 -0.90 -13.57 -17.87
N GLY A 178 -0.43 -14.82 -18.02
CA GLY A 178 -1.31 -16.00 -18.00
C GLY A 178 -2.08 -16.19 -16.69
N ASP A 179 -1.38 -16.27 -15.57
CA ASP A 179 -1.97 -16.42 -14.23
C ASP A 179 -2.25 -15.06 -13.58
N LEU A 180 -1.38 -14.08 -13.83
CA LEU A 180 -1.37 -12.78 -13.15
C LEU A 180 -1.21 -11.63 -14.14
N LEU A 181 -2.16 -10.70 -14.12
CA LEU A 181 -1.98 -9.40 -14.78
C LEU A 181 -1.20 -8.46 -13.86
N VAL A 182 -0.27 -7.67 -14.41
CA VAL A 182 0.57 -6.76 -13.61
C VAL A 182 0.59 -5.36 -14.20
N VAL A 183 0.35 -4.36 -13.36
CA VAL A 183 0.56 -2.93 -13.63
C VAL A 183 1.37 -2.31 -12.48
N CYS A 184 2.37 -1.50 -12.79
CA CYS A 184 3.08 -0.70 -11.79
C CYS A 184 2.89 0.80 -12.03
N VAL A 185 2.76 1.59 -10.96
CA VAL A 185 2.97 3.04 -11.04
C VAL A 185 4.47 3.28 -11.18
N SER A 186 4.91 3.75 -12.35
CA SER A 186 6.34 3.83 -12.66
C SER A 186 6.61 4.67 -13.92
N GLU A 187 7.76 5.34 -13.90
CA GLU A 187 8.37 6.00 -15.06
C GLU A 187 9.62 5.25 -15.57
N ASP A 188 9.91 4.07 -15.02
CA ASP A 188 11.13 3.32 -15.31
C ASP A 188 11.07 2.71 -16.72
N ALA A 189 11.96 3.19 -17.60
CA ALA A 189 12.09 2.74 -18.99
C ALA A 189 12.45 1.25 -19.14
N THR A 190 12.90 0.58 -18.08
CA THR A 190 13.10 -0.88 -18.10
C THR A 190 11.79 -1.63 -18.31
N ALA A 191 10.63 -1.04 -17.99
CA ALA A 191 9.30 -1.63 -18.21
C ALA A 191 9.05 -2.06 -19.66
N THR A 192 9.57 -1.32 -20.65
CA THR A 192 9.40 -1.68 -22.07
C THR A 192 10.27 -2.87 -22.49
N HIS A 193 11.30 -3.19 -21.72
CA HIS A 193 12.33 -4.17 -22.05
C HIS A 193 12.19 -5.48 -21.25
N THR A 194 11.27 -5.54 -20.29
CA THR A 194 10.95 -6.78 -19.58
C THR A 194 10.27 -7.80 -20.50
N ARG A 195 10.21 -9.05 -20.05
CA ARG A 195 9.48 -10.12 -20.73
C ARG A 195 8.51 -10.77 -19.72
N PRO A 196 7.18 -10.56 -19.87
CA PRO A 196 6.53 -9.66 -20.83
C PRO A 196 6.87 -8.18 -20.58
N ALA A 197 6.66 -7.32 -21.58
CA ALA A 197 6.77 -5.87 -21.38
C ALA A 197 5.71 -5.41 -20.37
N LEU A 198 6.13 -4.65 -19.35
CA LEU A 198 5.31 -4.31 -18.19
C LEU A 198 4.44 -3.09 -18.45
N SER A 199 3.14 -3.20 -18.22
CA SER A 199 2.21 -2.09 -18.23
C SER A 199 2.48 -1.13 -17.09
N THR A 200 2.46 0.17 -17.35
CA THR A 200 2.78 1.20 -16.35
C THR A 200 1.71 2.28 -16.28
N LEU A 201 1.45 2.79 -15.08
CA LEU A 201 0.71 4.02 -14.87
C LEU A 201 1.71 5.14 -14.58
N SER A 202 1.86 6.07 -15.52
CA SER A 202 2.70 7.26 -15.39
C SER A 202 1.93 8.35 -14.66
N LEU A 203 2.58 8.98 -13.68
CA LEU A 203 2.08 10.17 -12.97
C LEU A 203 2.55 11.47 -13.66
N ARG A 204 3.29 11.36 -14.77
CA ARG A 204 3.74 12.48 -15.61
C ARG A 204 4.55 13.53 -14.81
N PRO A 205 5.60 13.13 -14.06
CA PRO A 205 6.31 14.05 -13.16
C PRO A 205 6.92 15.26 -13.87
N GLN A 206 7.30 15.13 -15.15
CA GLN A 206 7.78 16.26 -15.94
C GLN A 206 6.69 17.32 -16.16
N GLU A 207 5.48 16.91 -16.54
CA GLU A 207 4.35 17.84 -16.72
C GLU A 207 3.88 18.43 -15.40
N VAL A 208 3.94 17.66 -14.32
CA VAL A 208 3.69 18.17 -12.96
C VAL A 208 4.71 19.26 -12.60
N ALA A 209 5.99 19.05 -12.92
CA ALA A 209 7.04 20.03 -12.66
C ALA A 209 6.86 21.29 -13.52
N GLU A 210 6.58 21.14 -14.81
CA GLU A 210 6.31 22.25 -15.74
C GLU A 210 5.11 23.09 -15.25
N ALA A 211 3.99 22.44 -14.94
CA ALA A 211 2.81 23.13 -14.40
C ALA A 211 3.10 23.83 -13.07
N GLY A 212 3.90 23.21 -12.19
CA GLY A 212 4.31 23.81 -10.93
C GLY A 212 5.17 25.07 -11.10
N ILE A 213 6.10 25.05 -12.06
CA ILE A 213 6.93 26.22 -12.41
C ILE A 213 6.08 27.33 -12.99
N ASP A 214 5.16 27.02 -13.90
CA ASP A 214 4.26 28.01 -14.51
C ASP A 214 3.38 28.69 -13.44
N LEU A 215 2.84 27.91 -12.49
CA LEU A 215 2.06 28.45 -11.36
C LEU A 215 2.92 29.33 -10.45
N LEU A 216 4.16 28.95 -10.18
CA LEU A 216 5.09 29.75 -9.38
C LEU A 216 5.43 31.08 -10.05
N VAL A 217 5.74 31.06 -11.35
CA VAL A 217 6.03 32.27 -12.13
C VAL A 217 4.82 33.20 -12.13
N ALA A 218 3.62 32.67 -12.40
CA ALA A 218 2.38 33.44 -12.36
C ALA A 218 2.14 34.09 -10.99
N ALA A 219 2.39 33.37 -9.90
CA ALA A 219 2.21 33.89 -8.55
C ALA A 219 3.16 35.06 -8.24
N LEU A 220 4.42 34.96 -8.69
CA LEU A 220 5.43 36.01 -8.50
C LEU A 220 5.11 37.27 -9.31
N GLU A 221 4.60 37.11 -10.54
CA GLU A 221 4.24 38.24 -11.41
C GLU A 221 2.96 38.95 -10.96
N GLN A 222 1.99 38.20 -10.42
CA GLN A 222 0.67 38.71 -10.06
C GLN A 222 0.56 39.14 -8.59
N GLY A 223 1.57 38.84 -7.76
CA GLY A 223 1.62 39.24 -6.35
C GLY A 223 0.67 38.46 -5.44
N GLY A 224 0.30 37.23 -5.82
CA GLY A 224 -0.59 36.37 -5.04
C GLY A 224 -0.60 34.94 -5.56
N ALA A 225 -0.86 33.98 -4.66
CA ALA A 225 -0.95 32.57 -5.05
C ALA A 225 -2.20 32.31 -5.93
N PRO A 226 -2.10 31.50 -6.98
CA PRO A 226 -3.27 31.07 -7.74
C PRO A 226 -4.29 30.37 -6.83
N SER A 227 -5.58 30.55 -7.12
CA SER A 227 -6.68 30.07 -6.27
C SER A 227 -6.94 28.56 -6.33
N ALA A 228 -6.30 27.86 -7.27
CA ALA A 228 -6.41 26.41 -7.42
C ALA A 228 -5.15 25.83 -8.10
N GLY A 229 -4.85 24.57 -7.80
CA GLY A 229 -3.84 23.79 -8.52
C GLY A 229 -4.26 23.43 -9.95
N VAL A 230 -3.33 22.81 -10.68
CA VAL A 230 -3.56 22.28 -12.02
C VAL A 230 -3.66 20.76 -11.97
N LEU A 231 -4.68 20.22 -12.64
CA LEU A 231 -4.88 18.79 -12.84
C LEU A 231 -3.97 18.28 -13.96
N VAL A 232 -2.97 17.46 -13.62
CA VAL A 232 -2.20 16.68 -14.61
C VAL A 232 -2.80 15.28 -14.70
N GLN A 233 -3.26 14.91 -15.89
CA GLN A 233 -3.85 13.59 -16.12
C GLN A 233 -2.77 12.51 -16.15
N THR A 234 -2.97 11.45 -15.36
CA THR A 234 -2.11 10.25 -15.41
C THR A 234 -2.23 9.57 -16.77
N ARG A 235 -1.24 8.73 -17.11
CA ARG A 235 -1.22 8.01 -18.38
C ARG A 235 -0.98 6.52 -18.15
N LEU A 236 -1.95 5.70 -18.49
CA LEU A 236 -1.79 4.25 -18.53
C LEU A 236 -1.17 3.83 -19.86
N GLU A 237 -0.01 3.18 -19.79
CA GLU A 237 0.67 2.56 -20.92
C GLU A 237 0.44 1.04 -20.86
N VAL A 238 -0.56 0.57 -21.61
CA VAL A 238 -0.93 -0.84 -21.66
C VAL A 238 0.08 -1.62 -22.50
N ARG A 239 0.60 -2.71 -21.92
CA ARG A 239 1.55 -3.64 -22.52
C ARG A 239 1.16 -5.10 -22.23
N ALA A 240 2.03 -6.02 -22.64
CA ALA A 240 1.77 -7.45 -22.59
C ALA A 240 1.53 -8.01 -21.18
N SER A 241 2.05 -7.39 -20.10
CA SER A 241 1.82 -7.88 -18.74
C SER A 241 0.39 -7.73 -18.24
N SER A 242 -0.45 -6.95 -18.92
CA SER A 242 -1.83 -6.68 -18.49
C SER A 242 -2.85 -6.96 -19.58
N LEU A 243 -2.51 -7.80 -20.56
CA LEU A 243 -3.39 -8.24 -21.62
C LEU A 243 -3.40 -9.77 -21.63
N ARG A 244 -4.56 -10.39 -21.41
CA ARG A 244 -4.70 -11.82 -21.61
C ARG A 244 -4.62 -12.08 -23.10
N THR A 245 -3.67 -12.92 -23.52
CA THR A 245 -3.62 -13.39 -24.89
C THR A 245 -4.86 -14.25 -25.12
N ASP A 246 -5.75 -13.86 -26.03
CA ASP A 246 -6.90 -14.68 -26.43
C ASP A 246 -6.39 -16.07 -26.83
N THR A 247 -6.61 -17.06 -25.97
CA THR A 247 -6.41 -18.46 -26.32
C THR A 247 -7.66 -18.89 -27.08
N GLY A 248 -7.78 -18.45 -28.34
CA GLY A 248 -9.06 -18.48 -29.06
C GLY A 248 -8.98 -18.24 -30.57
N ALA A 249 -7.99 -18.81 -31.27
CA ALA A 249 -8.07 -19.07 -32.71
C ALA A 249 -7.17 -20.26 -33.11
N GLY A 250 -7.27 -21.36 -32.36
CA GLY A 250 -6.97 -22.68 -32.91
C GLY A 250 -8.25 -23.22 -33.54
N THR A 251 -8.43 -22.97 -34.83
CA THR A 251 -9.39 -23.74 -35.65
C THR A 251 -8.58 -24.60 -36.59
N ASP A 252 -8.85 -25.89 -36.46
CA ASP A 252 -8.52 -27.05 -37.30
C ASP A 252 -8.45 -26.75 -38.81
#